data_AF-A0A8S0R6L8-F1
#
_entry.id   AF-A0A8S0R6L8-F1
#
_cell.length_a   1.000
_cell.length_b   1.000
_cell.length_c   1.000
_cell.angle_alpha   90.00
_cell.angle_beta   90.00
_cell.angle_gamma   90.00
#
_symmetry.space_group_name_H-M   'P 1'
#
loop_
_entity.id
_entity.type
_entity.pdbx_description
1 polymer ?
#
loop_
_entity_poly.entity_id
_entity_poly.type
_entity_poly.pdbx_seq_one_letter_code
_entity_poly.pdbx_strand_id
1 'polypeptide(L)'
;MLEYRQNRLGLEPLKSNKIATSSENFDSLEFRRVQCRGFFDEKKSIYVGPRSRSISGVTENGYYLITPLLPSPDDPNSLQTPILVNRGWVPRSWRDKALKVSKDDELSSVASTPAQESAKSSWWRFWSKKPIIVEEHSPAINSVEVLGVVRGSEKPSIFVPANDPGTSQWFYIDVPAIARTCGLPENTLYIEDINDNVNLSNPYPVPKDANTLIRSSVMPQDHLNYTLTWYSLSAAVTFMAIKRLKPKKSWR
;
A
#
# COMPACT_ATOMS: atom_id res chain seq x y z
N MET A 1 -15.91 -15.95 -8.99
CA MET A 1 -15.06 -15.02 -8.20
C MET A 1 -14.02 -14.30 -9.07
N LEU A 2 -13.24 -14.99 -9.91
CA LEU A 2 -12.27 -14.34 -10.81
C LEU A 2 -12.95 -13.45 -11.87
N GLU A 3 -13.96 -13.98 -12.55
CA GLU A 3 -14.75 -13.25 -13.55
C GLU A 3 -15.43 -12.00 -12.95
N TYR A 4 -15.96 -12.11 -11.72
CA TYR A 4 -16.48 -10.97 -10.97
C TYR A 4 -15.44 -9.85 -10.82
N ARG A 5 -14.20 -10.19 -10.43
CA ARG A 5 -13.11 -9.21 -10.28
C ARG A 5 -12.71 -8.60 -11.63
N GLN A 6 -12.59 -9.42 -12.67
CA GLN A 6 -12.23 -8.97 -14.01
C GLN A 6 -13.27 -7.99 -14.57
N ASN A 7 -14.55 -8.35 -14.50
CA ASN A 7 -15.63 -7.49 -14.97
C ASN A 7 -15.62 -6.13 -14.25
N ARG A 8 -15.39 -6.14 -12.93
CA ARG A 8 -15.38 -4.92 -12.11
C ARG A 8 -14.18 -4.01 -12.36
N LEU A 9 -13.01 -4.60 -12.62
CA LEU A 9 -11.80 -3.87 -13.00
C LEU A 9 -11.86 -3.34 -14.44
N GLY A 10 -12.64 -3.99 -15.31
CA GLY A 10 -12.88 -3.53 -16.68
C GLY A 10 -13.87 -2.38 -16.83
N LEU A 11 -14.61 -2.02 -15.75
CA LEU A 11 -15.51 -0.88 -15.76
C LEU A 11 -14.75 0.45 -15.71
N GLU A 12 -15.39 1.49 -16.25
CA GLU A 12 -14.88 2.85 -16.17
C GLU A 12 -14.62 3.28 -14.71
N PRO A 13 -13.49 3.96 -14.44
CA PRO A 13 -13.15 4.44 -13.10
C PRO A 13 -14.22 5.37 -12.53
N LEU A 14 -14.61 5.13 -11.28
CA LEU A 14 -15.52 6.03 -10.56
C LEU A 14 -14.77 7.28 -10.10
N LYS A 15 -15.34 8.45 -10.39
CA LYS A 15 -14.82 9.71 -9.85
C LYS A 15 -15.12 9.83 -8.36
N SER A 16 -14.12 10.19 -7.57
CA SER A 16 -14.17 10.28 -6.11
C SER A 16 -15.34 11.09 -5.55
N ASN A 17 -15.71 12.20 -6.18
CA ASN A 17 -16.84 13.05 -5.75
C ASN A 17 -18.18 12.31 -5.70
N LYS A 18 -18.34 11.23 -6.50
CA LYS A 18 -19.57 10.42 -6.53
C LYS A 18 -19.59 9.32 -5.46
N ILE A 19 -18.43 8.92 -4.94
CA ILE A 19 -18.28 7.81 -4.00
C ILE A 19 -18.71 8.22 -2.59
N ALA A 20 -18.46 9.48 -2.20
CA ALA A 20 -18.83 10.00 -0.89
C ALA A 20 -20.35 10.23 -0.72
N THR A 21 -21.10 10.38 -1.81
CA THR A 21 -22.56 10.62 -1.76
C THR A 21 -23.36 9.33 -1.49
N SER A 22 -22.78 8.17 -1.77
CA SER A 22 -23.40 6.88 -1.44
C SER A 22 -23.01 6.49 -0.01
N SER A 23 -23.97 6.53 0.91
CA SER A 23 -23.89 5.91 2.25
C SER A 23 -23.73 4.38 2.24
N GLU A 24 -23.29 3.81 1.11
CA GLU A 24 -23.20 2.39 0.88
C GLU A 24 -21.97 1.80 1.57
N ASN A 25 -22.12 0.57 2.05
CA ASN A 25 -21.03 -0.23 2.58
C ASN A 25 -19.93 -0.38 1.50
N PHE A 26 -18.71 0.09 1.78
CA PHE A 26 -17.59 0.06 0.83
C PHE A 26 -17.22 -1.34 0.34
N ASP A 27 -17.66 -2.39 1.04
CA ASP A 27 -17.58 -3.78 0.59
C ASP A 27 -18.24 -3.96 -0.80
N SER A 28 -19.31 -3.21 -1.09
CA SER A 28 -20.00 -3.25 -2.39
C SER A 28 -19.15 -2.69 -3.54
N LEU A 29 -18.12 -1.90 -3.22
CA LEU A 29 -17.21 -1.24 -4.16
C LEU A 29 -15.91 -2.01 -4.36
N GLU A 30 -15.71 -3.14 -3.69
CA GLU A 30 -14.49 -3.95 -3.83
C GLU A 30 -14.21 -4.25 -5.32
N PHE A 31 -12.93 -4.17 -5.70
CA PHE A 31 -12.43 -4.34 -7.06
C PHE A 31 -12.90 -3.32 -8.10
N ARG A 32 -13.49 -2.17 -7.69
CA ARG A 32 -13.73 -1.06 -8.61
C ARG A 32 -12.54 -0.15 -8.72
N ARG A 33 -12.28 0.29 -9.95
CA ARG A 33 -11.35 1.38 -10.23
C ARG A 33 -11.97 2.70 -9.81
N VAL A 34 -11.17 3.54 -9.17
CA VAL A 34 -11.57 4.85 -8.68
C VAL A 34 -10.49 5.87 -9.01
N GLN A 35 -10.92 7.10 -9.29
CA GLN A 35 -10.07 8.23 -9.60
C GLN A 35 -10.28 9.30 -8.52
N CYS A 36 -9.22 9.56 -7.76
CA CYS A 36 -9.23 10.40 -6.59
C CYS A 36 -8.25 11.55 -6.76
N ARG A 37 -8.62 12.75 -6.31
CA ARG A 37 -7.73 13.92 -6.32
C ARG A 37 -7.66 14.53 -4.93
N GLY A 38 -6.46 14.88 -4.49
CA GLY A 38 -6.23 15.44 -3.16
C GLY A 38 -4.74 15.65 -2.90
N PHE A 39 -4.35 15.77 -1.64
CA PHE A 39 -2.93 15.86 -1.27
C PHE A 39 -2.57 14.83 -0.20
N PHE A 40 -1.34 14.34 -0.24
CA PHE A 40 -0.87 13.31 0.69
C PHE A 40 -0.41 13.93 2.01
N ASP A 41 -0.89 13.38 3.13
CA ASP A 41 -0.34 13.67 4.46
C ASP A 41 0.80 12.69 4.78
N GLU A 42 2.00 13.04 4.33
CA GLU A 42 3.19 12.20 4.48
C GLU A 42 3.59 11.96 5.95
N LYS A 43 3.19 12.85 6.87
CA LYS A 43 3.49 12.70 8.30
C LYS A 43 2.72 11.53 8.92
N LYS A 44 1.58 11.18 8.32
CA LYS A 44 0.72 10.06 8.74
C LYS A 44 0.87 8.83 7.87
N SER A 45 1.96 8.74 7.10
CA SER A 45 2.29 7.56 6.32
C SER A 45 2.61 6.35 7.21
N ILE A 46 1.99 5.21 6.92
CA ILE A 46 2.17 3.95 7.62
C ILE A 46 2.89 2.95 6.71
N TYR A 47 3.87 2.24 7.28
CA TYR A 47 4.65 1.20 6.59
C TYR A 47 4.17 -0.19 7.02
N VAL A 48 3.61 -0.98 6.09
CA VAL A 48 3.12 -2.33 6.36
C VAL A 48 4.05 -3.39 5.76
N GLY A 49 4.54 -4.32 6.57
CA GLY A 49 5.37 -5.43 6.09
C GLY A 49 5.98 -6.29 7.21
N PRO A 50 6.94 -7.16 6.88
CA PRO A 50 7.71 -7.19 5.64
C PRO A 50 6.89 -7.64 4.42
N ARG A 51 7.17 -7.04 3.25
CA ARG A 51 6.62 -7.43 1.94
C ARG A 51 7.75 -7.73 0.97
N SER A 52 7.81 -8.96 0.48
CA SER A 52 8.82 -9.38 -0.49
C SER A 52 8.41 -9.02 -1.92
N ARG A 53 9.34 -8.53 -2.72
CA ARG A 53 9.18 -8.27 -4.15
C ARG A 53 10.39 -8.82 -4.91
N SER A 54 10.15 -9.46 -6.05
CA SER A 54 11.24 -9.83 -6.97
C SER A 54 11.55 -8.65 -7.87
N ILE A 55 12.80 -8.17 -7.83
CA ILE A 55 13.33 -7.08 -8.63
C ILE A 55 14.51 -7.65 -9.41
N SER A 56 14.39 -7.71 -10.74
CA SER A 56 15.45 -8.26 -11.61
C SER A 56 15.94 -9.66 -11.22
N GLY A 57 15.05 -10.51 -10.70
CA GLY A 57 15.37 -11.87 -10.25
C GLY A 57 15.89 -11.97 -8.82
N VAL A 58 16.17 -10.85 -8.14
CA VAL A 58 16.56 -10.80 -6.73
C VAL A 58 15.33 -10.52 -5.88
N THR A 59 15.13 -11.31 -4.82
CA THR A 59 14.04 -11.07 -3.87
C THR A 59 14.49 -10.07 -2.82
N GLU A 60 13.85 -8.90 -2.82
CA GLU A 60 14.06 -7.85 -1.83
C GLU A 60 12.86 -7.75 -0.88
N ASN A 61 13.14 -7.49 0.39
CA ASN A 61 12.12 -7.26 1.39
C ASN A 61 11.94 -5.75 1.59
N GLY A 62 10.70 -5.29 1.65
CA GLY A 62 10.35 -3.90 1.85
C GLY A 62 9.01 -3.76 2.56
N TYR A 63 8.31 -2.67 2.28
CA TYR A 63 7.04 -2.32 2.92
C TYR A 63 6.05 -1.79 1.89
N TYR A 64 4.76 -1.95 2.16
CA TYR A 64 3.75 -1.13 1.52
C TYR A 64 3.65 0.21 2.25
N LEU A 65 3.63 1.29 1.47
CA LEU A 65 3.46 2.65 1.96
C LEU A 65 1.99 3.04 1.84
N ILE A 66 1.32 3.16 2.99
CA ILE A 66 -0.07 3.58 3.07
C ILE A 66 -0.11 5.02 3.58
N THR A 67 -0.62 5.94 2.76
CA THR A 67 -0.65 7.36 3.08
C THR A 67 -2.08 7.89 2.97
N PRO A 68 -2.56 8.67 3.96
CA PRO A 68 -3.83 9.40 3.84
C PRO A 68 -3.79 10.39 2.67
N LEU A 69 -4.81 10.35 1.83
CA LEU A 69 -5.08 11.35 0.80
C LEU A 69 -6.22 12.25 1.29
N LEU A 70 -5.89 13.51 1.54
CA LEU A 70 -6.79 14.51 2.12
C LEU A 70 -7.46 15.35 1.02
N PRO A 71 -8.69 15.85 1.28
CA PRO A 71 -9.41 16.71 0.37
C PRO A 71 -8.72 18.07 0.23
N SER A 72 -8.54 18.56 -0.99
CA SER A 72 -8.00 19.88 -1.27
C SER A 72 -9.15 20.91 -1.31
N PRO A 73 -9.11 21.98 -0.48
CA PRO A 73 -10.16 22.99 -0.46
C PRO A 73 -10.24 23.81 -1.76
N ASP A 74 -9.15 23.86 -2.52
CA ASP A 74 -9.02 24.70 -3.73
C ASP A 74 -9.47 23.98 -5.03
N ASP A 75 -9.70 22.67 -5.00
CA ASP A 75 -10.05 21.88 -6.18
C ASP A 75 -11.46 21.27 -6.07
N PRO A 76 -12.44 21.73 -6.88
CA PRO A 76 -13.80 21.18 -6.85
C PRO A 76 -13.89 19.72 -7.31
N ASN A 77 -12.86 19.20 -7.98
CA ASN A 77 -12.76 17.79 -8.35
C ASN A 77 -12.01 16.96 -7.30
N SER A 78 -11.66 17.55 -6.15
CA SER A 78 -11.04 16.84 -5.04
C SER A 78 -12.05 16.00 -4.29
N LEU A 79 -11.51 15.01 -3.57
CA LEU A 79 -12.19 14.24 -2.56
C LEU A 79 -12.99 15.14 -1.60
N GLN A 80 -14.11 14.62 -1.10
CA GLN A 80 -14.88 15.27 -0.03
C GLN A 80 -14.49 14.75 1.35
N THR A 81 -14.11 13.47 1.40
CA THR A 81 -13.69 12.78 2.62
C THR A 81 -12.28 12.22 2.42
N PRO A 82 -11.46 12.19 3.49
CA PRO A 82 -10.14 11.61 3.42
C PRO A 82 -10.21 10.11 3.13
N ILE A 83 -9.25 9.59 2.38
CA ILE A 83 -9.13 8.16 2.05
C ILE A 83 -7.73 7.64 2.35
N LEU A 84 -7.58 6.33 2.47
CA LEU A 84 -6.29 5.67 2.60
C LEU A 84 -5.84 5.12 1.25
N VAL A 85 -4.61 5.44 0.85
CA VAL A 85 -4.03 4.99 -0.41
C VAL A 85 -2.79 4.15 -0.13
N ASN A 86 -2.78 2.90 -0.57
CA ASN A 86 -1.55 2.14 -0.68
C ASN A 86 -0.83 2.54 -1.96
N ARG A 87 0.22 3.34 -1.82
CA ARG A 87 1.02 3.88 -2.93
C ARG A 87 1.96 2.86 -3.55
N GLY A 88 2.07 1.69 -2.94
CA GLY A 88 2.88 0.58 -3.43
C GLY A 88 4.07 0.26 -2.55
N TRP A 89 5.02 -0.47 -3.15
CA TRP A 89 6.17 -1.04 -2.46
C TRP A 89 7.33 -0.05 -2.37
N VAL A 90 7.96 0.01 -1.20
CA VAL A 90 9.18 0.78 -0.93
C VAL A 90 10.24 -0.09 -0.24
N PRO A 91 11.54 0.17 -0.49
CA PRO A 91 12.62 -0.55 0.18
C PRO A 91 12.71 -0.17 1.66
N ARG A 92 13.41 -1.00 2.46
CA ARG A 92 13.51 -0.81 3.92
C ARG A 92 14.03 0.57 4.34
N SER A 93 14.96 1.12 3.55
CA SER A 93 15.60 2.41 3.82
C SER A 93 14.62 3.58 3.94
N TRP A 94 13.43 3.49 3.32
CA TRP A 94 12.40 4.54 3.44
C TRP A 94 11.83 4.64 4.85
N ARG A 95 11.53 3.49 5.48
CA ARG A 95 11.07 3.44 6.87
C ARG A 95 12.15 3.98 7.79
N ASP A 96 13.40 3.54 7.58
CA ASP A 96 14.53 3.95 8.42
C ASP A 96 14.78 5.47 8.33
N LYS A 97 14.62 6.04 7.13
CA LYS A 97 14.70 7.49 6.92
C LYS A 97 13.56 8.22 7.61
N ALA A 98 12.32 7.73 7.50
CA ALA A 98 11.17 8.34 8.16
C ALA A 98 11.35 8.38 9.69
N LEU A 99 11.77 7.27 10.29
CA LEU A 99 12.04 7.18 11.74
C LEU A 99 13.13 8.15 12.21
N LYS A 100 14.15 8.41 11.37
CA LYS A 100 15.19 9.40 11.69
C LYS A 100 14.65 10.83 11.66
N VAL A 101 13.86 11.17 10.65
CA VAL A 101 13.24 12.51 10.53
C VAL A 101 12.32 12.80 11.72
N SER A 102 11.51 11.82 12.14
CA SER A 102 10.66 11.96 13.34
C SER A 102 11.46 12.28 14.60
N LYS A 103 12.62 11.64 14.75
CA LYS A 103 13.48 11.80 15.93
C LYS A 103 14.19 13.15 15.94
N ASP A 104 14.59 13.65 14.77
CA ASP A 104 15.23 14.96 14.63
C ASP A 104 14.23 16.10 14.87
N ASP A 105 12.96 15.96 14.46
CA ASP A 105 11.88 16.90 14.76
C ASP A 105 11.56 16.94 16.28
N GLU A 106 11.57 15.79 16.96
CA GLU A 106 11.43 15.73 18.42
C GLU A 106 12.60 16.42 19.13
N LEU A 107 13.85 16.16 18.75
CA LEU A 107 15.03 16.83 19.31
C LEU A 107 15.03 18.35 19.09
N SER A 108 14.48 18.80 17.97
CA SER A 108 14.34 20.23 17.64
C SER A 108 13.26 20.91 18.48
N SER A 109 12.19 20.20 18.84
CA SER A 109 11.10 20.73 19.68
C SER A 109 11.44 20.72 21.19
N VAL A 110 12.34 19.83 21.65
CA VAL A 110 12.83 19.83 23.05
C VAL A 110 13.84 20.96 23.31
N ALA A 111 14.51 21.49 22.29
CA ALA A 111 15.43 22.62 22.42
C ALA A 111 14.76 23.96 22.78
N SER A 112 13.42 24.00 22.86
CA SER A 112 12.64 25.15 23.30
C SER A 112 11.95 24.89 24.65
N THR A 113 12.72 24.82 25.74
CA THR A 113 12.22 25.07 27.11
C THR A 113 13.16 26.07 27.80
N PRO A 114 12.66 27.18 28.39
CA PRO A 114 13.52 28.20 28.97
C PRO A 114 13.95 27.79 30.38
N ALA A 115 15.19 27.33 30.54
CA ALA A 115 15.83 27.28 31.85
C ALA A 115 16.28 28.70 32.22
N GLN A 116 15.56 29.34 33.14
CA GLN A 116 16.09 30.48 33.87
C GLN A 116 17.13 29.98 34.87
N GLU A 117 18.39 30.30 34.64
CA GLU A 117 19.35 30.52 35.71
C GLU A 117 20.30 31.67 35.35
N SER A 118 20.41 32.59 36.30
CA SER A 118 21.08 33.86 36.19
C SER A 118 22.59 33.74 36.29
N ALA A 119 23.32 34.28 35.31
CA ALA A 119 24.64 34.85 35.53
C ALA A 119 24.94 35.94 34.49
N LYS A 120 25.13 37.15 35.01
CA LYS A 120 25.55 38.35 34.28
C LYS A 120 26.81 38.08 33.47
N SER A 121 26.83 38.40 32.17
CA SER A 121 27.99 39.02 31.49
C SER A 121 27.76 39.18 29.97
N SER A 122 27.59 40.43 29.53
CA SER A 122 28.32 41.05 28.41
C SER A 122 28.28 40.49 26.95
N TRP A 123 27.12 40.18 26.36
CA TRP A 123 27.05 39.85 24.91
C TRP A 123 25.93 40.58 24.12
N TRP A 124 25.24 41.54 24.75
CA TRP A 124 24.03 42.20 24.20
C TRP A 124 24.26 43.27 23.12
N ARG A 125 25.48 43.45 22.60
CA ARG A 125 25.77 44.51 21.59
C ARG A 125 25.95 44.01 20.15
N PHE A 126 25.69 42.74 19.84
CA PHE A 126 25.98 42.18 18.50
C PHE A 126 24.85 41.50 17.73
N TRP A 127 23.58 41.52 18.19
CA TRP A 127 22.51 40.84 17.45
C TRP A 127 21.19 41.60 17.39
N SER A 128 21.21 42.81 16.82
CA SER A 128 20.00 43.42 16.27
C SER A 128 19.76 42.88 14.86
N LYS A 129 19.17 41.69 14.74
CA LYS A 129 18.49 41.30 13.51
C LYS A 129 16.99 41.37 13.77
N LYS A 130 16.30 42.16 12.94
CA LYS A 130 14.84 42.25 12.86
C LYS A 130 14.26 40.82 12.90
N PRO A 131 13.11 40.61 13.57
CA PRO A 131 12.41 39.33 13.44
C PRO A 131 12.10 39.17 11.95
N ILE A 132 12.70 38.15 11.34
CA ILE A 132 12.27 37.66 10.05
C ILE A 132 10.88 37.09 10.36
N ILE A 133 9.85 37.82 9.97
CA ILE A 133 8.53 37.24 9.77
C ILE A 133 8.78 36.18 8.71
N VAL A 134 8.92 34.93 9.16
CA VAL A 134 8.81 33.78 8.28
C VAL A 134 7.33 33.81 7.90
N GLU A 135 7.02 34.49 6.80
CA GLU A 135 5.81 34.21 6.07
C GLU A 135 5.83 32.69 5.88
N GLU A 136 4.91 32.01 6.55
CA GLU A 136 4.55 30.64 6.22
C GLU A 136 4.09 30.66 4.77
N HIS A 137 5.05 30.53 3.84
CA HIS A 137 4.80 29.99 2.54
C HIS A 137 4.24 28.59 2.80
N SER A 138 2.91 28.53 2.92
CA SER A 138 2.16 27.29 2.77
C SER A 138 2.71 26.66 1.51
N PRO A 139 3.40 25.50 1.58
CA PRO A 139 3.92 24.88 0.38
C PRO A 139 2.71 24.68 -0.51
N ALA A 140 2.78 25.16 -1.76
CA ALA A 140 1.71 24.97 -2.73
C ALA A 140 1.27 23.51 -2.63
N ILE A 141 0.04 23.30 -2.15
CA ILE A 141 -0.50 21.96 -1.90
C ILE A 141 -0.70 21.36 -3.29
N ASN A 142 0.32 20.66 -3.77
CA ASN A 142 0.30 20.07 -5.09
C ASN A 142 -0.74 18.95 -5.07
N SER A 143 -1.91 19.23 -5.63
CA SER A 143 -2.96 18.23 -5.77
C SER A 143 -2.46 17.10 -6.67
N VAL A 144 -2.51 15.88 -6.16
CA VAL A 144 -2.13 14.67 -6.89
C VAL A 144 -3.41 13.95 -7.31
N GLU A 145 -3.38 13.43 -8.53
CA GLU A 145 -4.38 12.51 -9.04
C GLU A 145 -3.91 11.06 -8.85
N VAL A 146 -4.76 10.26 -8.22
CA VAL A 146 -4.50 8.85 -7.91
C VAL A 146 -5.57 8.01 -8.59
N LEU A 147 -5.13 7.04 -9.38
CA LEU A 147 -5.99 6.04 -9.98
C LEU A 147 -5.74 4.71 -9.26
N GLY A 148 -6.73 4.27 -8.49
CA GLY A 148 -6.61 3.12 -7.61
C GLY A 148 -7.75 2.12 -7.74
N VAL A 149 -7.64 1.01 -7.03
CA VAL A 149 -8.67 -0.01 -6.91
C VAL A 149 -9.10 -0.14 -5.45
N VAL A 150 -10.40 -0.10 -5.20
CA VAL A 150 -10.97 -0.27 -3.86
C VAL A 150 -10.71 -1.69 -3.35
N ARG A 151 -10.21 -1.77 -2.11
CA ARG A 151 -9.91 -3.03 -1.41
C ARG A 151 -10.37 -2.93 0.04
N GLY A 152 -10.66 -4.08 0.64
CA GLY A 152 -10.87 -4.19 2.09
C GLY A 152 -9.59 -4.58 2.85
N SER A 153 -9.74 -4.75 4.16
CA SER A 153 -8.69 -5.28 5.03
C SER A 153 -8.23 -6.68 4.59
N GLU A 154 -6.94 -6.94 4.77
CA GLU A 154 -6.37 -8.27 4.58
C GLU A 154 -6.80 -9.21 5.71
N LYS A 155 -6.94 -10.50 5.37
CA LYS A 155 -7.17 -11.57 6.35
C LYS A 155 -5.84 -12.27 6.62
N PRO A 156 -5.17 -12.01 7.75
CA PRO A 156 -3.88 -12.63 8.05
C PRO A 156 -4.02 -14.13 8.31
N SER A 157 -2.92 -14.86 8.12
CA SER A 157 -2.80 -16.27 8.53
C SER A 157 -2.51 -16.35 10.04
N ILE A 158 -2.75 -17.53 10.63
CA ILE A 158 -2.51 -17.81 12.07
C ILE A 158 -1.05 -17.61 12.52
N PHE A 159 -0.11 -17.58 11.58
CA PHE A 159 1.32 -17.37 11.86
C PHE A 159 1.75 -15.90 11.76
N VAL A 160 0.87 -15.01 11.31
CA VAL A 160 1.17 -13.59 11.19
C VAL A 160 0.94 -12.94 12.56
N PRO A 161 1.93 -12.23 13.13
CA PRO A 161 1.75 -11.51 14.38
C PRO A 161 0.67 -10.42 14.27
N ALA A 162 0.08 -10.05 15.40
CA ALA A 162 -0.87 -8.95 15.47
C ALA A 162 -0.19 -7.61 15.18
N ASN A 163 -0.91 -6.67 14.57
CA ASN A 163 -0.46 -5.29 14.41
C ASN A 163 -0.39 -4.59 15.76
N ASP A 164 0.60 -3.72 15.95
CA ASP A 164 0.74 -2.84 17.11
C ASP A 164 0.86 -1.37 16.66
N PRO A 165 -0.26 -0.61 16.72
CA PRO A 165 -0.28 0.81 16.39
C PRO A 165 0.63 1.65 17.30
N GLY A 166 0.81 1.26 18.56
CA GLY A 166 1.57 2.03 19.55
C GLY A 166 3.06 2.09 19.21
N THR A 167 3.62 1.01 18.66
CA THR A 167 5.01 0.94 18.21
C THR A 167 5.16 1.11 16.69
N SER A 168 4.09 1.46 15.97
CA SER A 168 4.07 1.55 14.51
C SER A 168 4.51 0.27 13.79
N GLN A 169 4.18 -0.89 14.38
CA GLN A 169 4.46 -2.21 13.81
C GLN A 169 3.22 -2.76 13.11
N TRP A 170 3.30 -2.86 11.78
CA TRP A 170 2.20 -3.31 10.94
C TRP A 170 2.64 -4.46 10.04
N PHE A 171 2.02 -5.63 10.18
CA PHE A 171 2.32 -6.84 9.43
C PHE A 171 1.32 -7.09 8.30
N TYR A 172 0.04 -6.79 8.53
CA TYR A 172 -1.04 -6.93 7.56
C TYR A 172 -1.87 -5.65 7.48
N ILE A 173 -2.61 -5.49 6.38
CA ILE A 173 -3.42 -4.29 6.14
C ILE A 173 -4.73 -4.41 6.91
N ASP A 174 -4.87 -3.63 7.98
CA ASP A 174 -6.11 -3.49 8.77
C ASP A 174 -6.63 -2.06 8.58
N VAL A 175 -7.60 -1.88 7.68
CA VAL A 175 -8.10 -0.56 7.27
C VAL A 175 -8.65 0.25 8.45
N PRO A 176 -9.55 -0.30 9.30
CA PRO A 176 -10.03 0.41 10.50
C PRO A 176 -8.91 0.82 11.46
N ALA A 177 -7.95 -0.07 11.74
CA ALA A 177 -6.86 0.24 12.68
C ALA A 177 -5.90 1.30 12.12
N ILE A 178 -5.57 1.23 10.83
CA ILE A 178 -4.75 2.22 10.12
C ILE A 178 -5.47 3.57 10.11
N ALA A 179 -6.75 3.60 9.78
CA ALA A 179 -7.56 4.82 9.77
C ALA A 179 -7.55 5.51 11.14
N ARG A 180 -7.78 4.76 12.22
CA ARG A 180 -7.71 5.29 13.60
C ARG A 180 -6.36 5.90 13.93
N THR A 181 -5.27 5.22 13.53
CA THR A 181 -3.91 5.70 13.78
C THR A 181 -3.63 7.02 13.05
N CYS A 182 -4.22 7.20 11.86
CA CYS A 182 -4.16 8.45 11.11
C CYS A 182 -5.15 9.53 11.58
N GLY A 183 -5.99 9.25 12.58
CA GLY A 183 -7.04 10.14 13.05
C GLY A 183 -8.22 10.27 12.09
N LEU A 184 -8.47 9.24 11.28
CA LEU A 184 -9.56 9.14 10.32
C LEU A 184 -10.68 8.21 10.84
N PRO A 185 -11.93 8.34 10.35
CA PRO A 185 -13.02 7.45 10.73
C PRO A 185 -12.75 6.00 10.31
N GLU A 186 -13.22 5.01 11.07
CA GLU A 186 -12.98 3.59 10.76
C GLU A 186 -13.55 3.15 9.41
N ASN A 187 -14.65 3.79 8.98
CA ASN A 187 -15.25 3.62 7.66
C ASN A 187 -14.52 4.47 6.60
N THR A 188 -13.18 4.49 6.62
CA THR A 188 -12.39 5.20 5.60
C THR A 188 -12.18 4.29 4.40
N LEU A 189 -12.41 4.80 3.19
CA LEU A 189 -12.16 4.07 1.96
C LEU A 189 -10.66 3.77 1.81
N TYR A 190 -10.34 2.51 1.51
CA TYR A 190 -8.98 2.08 1.21
C TYR A 190 -8.85 1.69 -0.27
N ILE A 191 -7.81 2.22 -0.92
CA ILE A 191 -7.52 1.98 -2.33
C ILE A 191 -6.06 1.55 -2.52
N GLU A 192 -5.83 0.63 -3.45
CA GLU A 192 -4.50 0.28 -3.94
C GLU A 192 -4.20 1.08 -5.21
N ASP A 193 -3.12 1.85 -5.20
CA ASP A 193 -2.67 2.60 -6.36
C ASP A 193 -2.22 1.63 -7.46
N ILE A 194 -2.75 1.84 -8.67
CA ILE A 194 -2.45 1.05 -9.87
C ILE A 194 -1.90 1.94 -11.00
N ASN A 195 -1.40 3.14 -10.65
CA ASN A 195 -0.84 4.05 -11.64
C ASN A 195 0.53 3.54 -12.13
N ASP A 196 0.58 3.00 -13.35
CA ASP A 196 1.81 2.45 -13.93
C ASP A 196 2.80 3.53 -14.44
N ASN A 197 2.55 4.81 -14.20
CA ASN A 197 3.44 5.91 -14.59
C ASN A 197 4.69 5.96 -13.69
N VAL A 198 5.59 4.99 -13.87
CA VAL A 198 6.86 4.94 -13.15
C VAL A 198 7.81 5.97 -13.75
N ASN A 199 8.12 7.01 -12.97
CA ASN A 199 9.19 7.94 -13.32
C ASN A 199 10.54 7.26 -13.08
N LEU A 200 11.34 7.06 -14.14
CA LEU A 200 12.65 6.41 -14.05
C LEU A 200 13.62 7.12 -13.09
N SER A 201 13.45 8.43 -12.88
CA SER A 201 14.27 9.21 -11.94
C SER A 201 13.86 9.01 -10.48
N ASN A 202 12.63 8.57 -10.21
CA ASN A 202 12.16 8.22 -8.87
C ASN A 202 11.28 6.96 -8.94
N PRO A 203 11.89 5.76 -8.93
CA PRO A 203 11.18 4.51 -9.16
C PRO A 203 10.26 4.09 -8.01
N TYR A 204 10.34 4.76 -6.86
CA TYR A 204 9.57 4.44 -5.66
C TYR A 204 8.58 5.55 -5.30
N PRO A 205 7.43 5.21 -4.69
CA PRO A 205 6.93 3.86 -4.42
C PRO A 205 6.52 3.14 -5.71
N VAL A 206 6.70 1.82 -5.77
CA VAL A 206 6.33 1.04 -6.96
C VAL A 206 4.90 0.51 -6.78
N PRO A 207 3.93 1.00 -7.57
CA PRO A 207 2.53 0.60 -7.44
C PRO A 207 2.33 -0.89 -7.67
N LYS A 208 1.16 -1.36 -7.26
CA LYS A 208 0.80 -2.76 -7.38
C LYS A 208 0.11 -2.96 -8.73
N ASP A 209 0.61 -3.92 -9.51
CA ASP A 209 0.04 -4.19 -10.83
C ASP A 209 -1.42 -4.66 -10.71
N ALA A 210 -2.31 -4.06 -11.50
CA ALA A 210 -3.73 -4.39 -11.53
C ALA A 210 -3.98 -5.90 -11.76
N ASN A 211 -3.12 -6.59 -12.52
CA ASN A 211 -3.24 -8.03 -12.74
C ASN A 211 -3.02 -8.84 -11.45
N THR A 212 -2.18 -8.35 -10.53
CA THR A 212 -1.97 -9.00 -9.23
C THR A 212 -3.21 -8.97 -8.34
N LEU A 213 -4.14 -8.03 -8.59
CA LEU A 213 -5.43 -7.96 -7.88
C LEU A 213 -6.39 -9.07 -8.30
N ILE A 214 -6.26 -9.53 -9.53
CA ILE A 214 -7.05 -10.63 -10.10
C ILE A 214 -6.40 -11.97 -9.75
N ARG A 215 -5.07 -11.99 -9.57
CA ARG A 215 -4.30 -13.23 -9.35
C ARG A 215 -4.52 -13.84 -7.96
N SER A 216 -5.20 -14.98 -7.89
CA SER A 216 -5.18 -15.89 -6.75
C SER A 216 -3.89 -16.72 -6.70
N SER A 217 -3.58 -17.28 -5.52
CA SER A 217 -2.40 -18.15 -5.31
C SER A 217 -2.37 -19.36 -6.24
N VAL A 218 -3.54 -19.85 -6.65
CA VAL A 218 -3.67 -20.95 -7.62
C VAL A 218 -4.75 -20.58 -8.63
N MET A 219 -4.41 -20.62 -9.92
CA MET A 219 -5.36 -20.37 -10.99
C MET A 219 -6.04 -21.64 -11.48
N PRO A 220 -7.27 -21.56 -12.03
CA PRO A 220 -7.90 -22.69 -12.70
C PRO A 220 -7.01 -23.29 -13.78
N GLN A 221 -6.29 -22.47 -14.55
CA GLN A 221 -5.36 -22.95 -15.56
C GLN A 221 -4.17 -23.70 -14.95
N ASP A 222 -3.65 -23.26 -13.81
CA ASP A 222 -2.58 -23.98 -13.11
C ASP A 222 -3.07 -25.37 -12.70
N HIS A 223 -4.29 -25.48 -12.16
CA HIS A 223 -4.91 -26.76 -11.84
C HIS A 223 -5.11 -27.65 -13.05
N LEU A 224 -5.54 -27.10 -14.19
CA LEU A 224 -5.69 -27.86 -15.43
C LEU A 224 -4.34 -28.39 -15.91
N ASN A 225 -3.29 -27.57 -15.87
CA ASN A 225 -1.93 -27.98 -16.24
C ASN A 225 -1.45 -29.12 -15.35
N TYR A 226 -1.58 -28.99 -14.03
CA TYR A 226 -1.23 -30.07 -13.10
C TYR A 226 -2.05 -31.33 -13.36
N THR A 227 -3.35 -31.19 -13.59
CA THR A 227 -4.24 -32.32 -13.91
C THR A 227 -3.72 -33.04 -15.15
N LEU A 228 -3.44 -32.34 -16.24
CA LEU A 228 -2.91 -32.94 -17.46
C LEU A 228 -1.58 -33.64 -17.22
N THR A 229 -0.65 -33.04 -16.47
CA THR A 229 0.63 -33.69 -16.12
C THR A 229 0.40 -34.99 -15.35
N TRP A 230 -0.42 -34.97 -14.30
CA TRP A 230 -0.68 -36.15 -13.46
C TRP A 230 -1.40 -37.26 -14.22
N TYR A 231 -2.41 -36.93 -15.03
CA TYR A 231 -3.11 -37.92 -15.86
C TYR A 231 -2.21 -38.50 -16.96
N SER A 232 -1.32 -37.68 -17.56
CA SER A 232 -0.35 -38.16 -18.55
C SER A 232 0.65 -39.13 -17.94
N LEU A 233 1.19 -38.81 -16.76
CA LEU A 233 2.10 -39.70 -16.01
C LEU A 233 1.39 -40.98 -15.59
N SER A 234 0.17 -40.88 -15.06
CA SER A 234 -0.65 -42.04 -14.69
C SER A 234 -0.93 -42.96 -15.89
N ALA A 235 -1.29 -42.39 -17.04
CA ALA A 235 -1.51 -43.13 -18.28
C ALA A 235 -0.23 -43.83 -18.77
N ALA A 236 0.92 -43.15 -18.71
CA ALA A 236 2.22 -43.73 -19.09
C ALA A 236 2.59 -44.91 -18.19
N VAL A 237 2.45 -44.77 -16.86
CA VAL A 237 2.70 -45.86 -15.89
C VAL A 237 1.73 -47.02 -16.11
N THR A 238 0.45 -46.73 -16.33
CA THR A 238 -0.57 -47.75 -16.62
C THR A 238 -0.22 -48.52 -17.91
N PHE A 239 0.19 -47.82 -18.96
CA PHE A 239 0.63 -48.44 -20.21
C PHE A 239 1.84 -49.36 -20.03
N MET A 240 2.85 -48.90 -19.28
CA MET A 240 4.03 -49.71 -18.96
C MET A 240 3.67 -50.96 -18.15
N ALA A 241 2.79 -50.82 -17.15
CA ALA A 241 2.30 -51.94 -16.36
C ALA A 241 1.57 -52.97 -17.24
N ILE A 242 0.66 -52.53 -18.12
CA ILE A 242 -0.03 -53.41 -19.07
C ILE A 242 0.98 -54.14 -19.97
N LYS A 243 1.97 -53.44 -20.53
CA LYS A 243 3.00 -54.09 -21.37
C LYS A 243 3.85 -55.10 -20.59
N ARG A 244 4.17 -54.81 -19.32
CA ARG A 244 4.98 -55.69 -18.48
C ARG A 244 4.23 -56.93 -18.03
N LEU A 245 2.94 -56.81 -17.74
CA LEU A 245 2.10 -57.88 -17.20
C LEU A 245 1.46 -58.76 -18.29
N LYS A 246 1.52 -58.37 -19.56
CA LYS A 246 1.04 -59.21 -20.67
C LYS A 246 1.88 -60.51 -20.73
N PRO A 247 1.25 -61.70 -20.58
CA PRO A 247 1.97 -62.98 -20.62
C PRO A 247 2.59 -63.17 -22.01
N LYS A 248 3.83 -63.69 -22.07
CA LYS A 248 4.43 -64.12 -23.33
C LYS A 248 3.56 -65.24 -23.90
N LYS A 249 3.00 -65.04 -25.10
CA LYS A 249 2.31 -66.10 -25.85
C LYS A 249 3.35 -67.18 -26.15
N SER A 250 3.29 -68.31 -25.43
CA SER A 250 4.09 -69.49 -25.79
C SER A 250 3.47 -70.07 -27.05
N TRP A 251 4.13 -69.88 -28.19
CA TRP A 251 3.82 -70.67 -29.38
C TRP A 251 4.42 -72.06 -29.13
N ARG A 252 3.57 -73.06 -28.95
CA ARG A 252 3.91 -74.48 -28.97
C ARG A 252 3.53 -75.03 -30.33
#